data_AF-A0A4Q6A6E9-F1
#
_entry.id   AF-A0A4Q6A6E9-F1
#
_cell.length_a   1.000
_cell.length_b   1.000
_cell.length_c   1.000
_cell.angle_alpha   90.00
_cell.angle_beta   90.00
_cell.angle_gamma   90.00
#
_symmetry.space_group_name_H-M   'P 1'
#
loop_
_entity.id
_entity.type
_entity.pdbx_description
1 polymer ?
#
loop_
_entity_poly.entity_id
_entity_poly.type
_entity_poly.pdbx_seq_one_letter_code
_entity_poly.pdbx_strand_id
1 'polypeptide(L)'
;IENALLYTLEQGIRTGDFGDRNKQALNTKEFAAAIISNFGKTPAQGAKPVTPNQPGMPAVFKLMENSMMVTKETEQEKIVGVDMFIECEEQPEVVANRCMHHGGTKFKLINISNRGTQVWPTGSKYTNLVNLFNARFESINDQPLNQQDILGLYASLSGDFKIASMEVLNMWGDKRSYSLAQGQ
;
A
#
# COMPACT_ATOMS: atom_id res chain seq x y z
N ILE A 1 18.25 22.83 -23.66
CA ILE A 1 18.79 21.48 -23.94
C ILE A 1 17.71 20.60 -24.59
N GLU A 2 16.52 20.48 -24.00
CA GLU A 2 15.43 19.62 -24.54
C GLU A 2 15.09 19.90 -26.01
N ASN A 3 14.94 21.17 -26.43
CA ASN A 3 14.70 21.50 -27.84
C ASN A 3 15.84 21.09 -28.79
N ALA A 4 17.10 21.14 -28.35
CA ALA A 4 18.22 20.70 -29.18
C ALA A 4 18.22 19.17 -29.38
N LEU A 5 17.85 18.42 -28.34
CA LEU A 5 17.64 16.97 -28.44
C LEU A 5 16.51 16.67 -29.43
N LEU A 6 15.34 17.29 -29.26
CA LEU A 6 14.18 17.07 -30.13
C LEU A 6 14.46 17.47 -31.58
N TYR A 7 15.15 18.59 -31.81
CA TYR A 7 15.62 18.98 -33.13
C TYR A 7 16.55 17.94 -33.74
N THR A 8 17.49 17.39 -32.97
CA THR A 8 18.40 16.33 -33.43
C THR A 8 17.63 15.09 -33.86
N LEU A 9 16.63 14.68 -33.09
CA LEU A 9 15.75 13.56 -33.41
C LEU A 9 14.89 13.81 -34.66
N GLU A 10 14.39 15.04 -34.84
CA GLU A 10 13.62 15.45 -36.02
C GLU A 10 14.42 15.34 -37.32
N GLN A 11 15.75 15.56 -37.26
CA GLN A 11 16.66 15.33 -38.39
C GLN A 11 16.98 13.83 -38.63
N GLY A 12 16.38 12.92 -37.86
CA GLY A 12 16.58 11.47 -37.96
C GLY A 12 17.90 10.98 -37.34
N ILE A 13 18.62 11.85 -36.63
CA ILE A 13 19.84 11.50 -35.91
C ILE A 13 19.44 10.85 -34.59
N ARG A 14 19.93 9.63 -34.32
CA ARG A 14 19.45 8.78 -33.22
C ARG A 14 20.46 7.73 -32.78
N THR A 15 20.19 7.13 -31.62
CA THR A 15 20.85 5.92 -31.12
C THR A 15 20.13 4.65 -31.59
N GLY A 16 20.73 3.48 -31.37
CA GLY A 16 20.28 2.20 -31.95
C GLY A 16 19.05 1.56 -31.30
N ASP A 17 18.58 2.10 -30.18
CA ASP A 17 17.48 1.58 -29.35
C ASP A 17 16.08 1.97 -29.87
N PHE A 18 15.97 2.96 -30.77
CA PHE A 18 14.69 3.37 -31.37
C PHE A 18 14.85 3.77 -32.84
N GLY A 19 13.76 3.79 -33.61
CA GLY A 19 13.74 4.14 -35.04
C GLY A 19 14.01 2.97 -35.99
N ASP A 20 14.16 3.28 -37.28
CA ASP A 20 14.36 2.28 -38.34
C ASP A 20 15.75 1.62 -38.26
N ARG A 21 15.80 0.34 -37.91
CA ARG A 21 17.07 -0.41 -37.76
C ARG A 21 17.93 -0.47 -39.02
N ASN A 22 17.38 -0.20 -40.20
CA ASN A 22 18.11 -0.19 -41.47
C ASN A 22 18.88 1.12 -41.73
N LYS A 23 18.62 2.18 -40.96
CA LYS A 23 19.36 3.44 -41.04
C LYS A 23 20.54 3.41 -40.06
N GLN A 24 21.64 4.08 -40.40
CA GLN A 24 22.79 4.20 -39.51
C GLN A 24 22.37 4.83 -38.17
N ALA A 25 22.80 4.22 -37.07
CA ALA A 25 22.63 4.74 -35.72
C ALA A 25 23.98 5.25 -35.19
N LEU A 26 23.94 6.31 -34.38
CA LEU A 26 25.14 6.88 -33.77
C LEU A 26 25.44 6.21 -32.43
N ASN A 27 26.72 6.19 -32.07
CA ASN A 27 27.13 5.85 -30.71
C ASN A 27 26.87 7.02 -29.74
N THR A 28 27.05 6.78 -28.44
CA THR A 28 26.79 7.77 -27.39
C THR A 28 27.57 9.08 -27.57
N LYS A 29 28.84 9.01 -28.01
CA LYS A 29 29.69 10.21 -28.16
C LYS A 29 29.23 11.06 -29.34
N GLU A 30 28.97 10.41 -30.47
CA GLU A 30 28.51 11.07 -31.69
C GLU A 30 27.11 11.67 -31.51
N PHE A 31 26.21 10.95 -30.84
CA PHE A 31 24.86 11.45 -30.56
C PHE A 31 24.90 12.65 -29.60
N ALA A 32 25.70 12.59 -28.54
CA ALA A 32 25.90 13.71 -27.64
C ALA A 32 26.49 14.94 -28.37
N ALA A 33 27.50 14.72 -29.23
CA ALA A 33 28.08 15.78 -30.05
C ALA A 33 27.07 16.41 -31.01
N ALA A 34 26.20 15.59 -31.63
CA ALA A 34 25.12 16.06 -32.49
C ALA A 34 24.13 16.94 -31.72
N ILE A 35 23.71 16.53 -30.52
CA ILE A 35 22.83 17.33 -29.65
C ILE A 35 23.49 18.67 -29.29
N ILE A 36 24.75 18.66 -28.89
CA ILE A 36 25.51 19.87 -28.54
C ILE A 36 25.59 20.83 -29.74
N SER A 37 25.87 20.31 -30.94
CA SER A 37 25.95 21.12 -32.17
C SER A 37 24.61 21.77 -32.57
N ASN A 38 23.49 21.25 -32.03
CA ASN A 38 22.14 21.75 -32.28
C ASN A 38 21.61 22.65 -31.15
N PHE A 39 22.45 23.06 -30.20
CA PHE A 39 22.07 24.04 -29.19
C PHE A 39 21.61 25.37 -29.84
N GLY A 40 20.49 25.91 -29.34
CA GLY A 40 19.85 27.10 -29.90
C GLY A 40 18.86 26.83 -31.04
N LYS A 41 18.81 25.60 -31.58
CA LYS A 41 17.81 25.20 -32.57
C LYS A 41 16.53 24.71 -31.90
N THR A 42 15.41 24.86 -32.62
CA THR A 42 14.07 24.48 -32.17
C THR A 42 13.46 23.55 -33.21
N PRO A 43 12.90 22.38 -32.83
CA PRO A 43 12.25 21.47 -33.77
C PRO A 43 10.99 22.11 -34.34
N ALA A 44 10.61 21.74 -35.57
CA ALA A 44 9.36 22.16 -36.16
C ALA A 44 8.15 21.50 -35.47
N GLN A 45 8.32 20.24 -35.02
CA GLN A 45 7.30 19.46 -34.34
C GLN A 45 7.65 19.22 -32.87
N GLY A 46 6.68 19.45 -31.99
CA GLY A 46 6.81 19.12 -30.57
C GLY A 46 7.79 20.01 -29.79
N ALA A 47 8.06 21.24 -30.28
CA ALA A 47 8.89 22.22 -29.57
C ALA A 47 8.40 22.43 -28.14
N LYS A 48 9.33 22.37 -27.19
CA LYS A 48 9.06 22.53 -25.77
C LYS A 48 9.21 23.99 -25.38
N PRO A 49 8.26 24.56 -24.63
CA PRO A 49 8.40 25.90 -24.10
C PRO A 49 9.58 25.95 -23.13
N VAL A 50 10.30 27.07 -23.11
CA VAL A 50 11.31 27.32 -22.08
C VAL A 50 10.59 27.63 -20.78
N THR A 51 10.54 26.67 -19.86
CA THR A 51 9.99 26.89 -18.53
C THR A 51 11.02 27.62 -17.66
N PRO A 52 10.68 28.75 -17.05
CA PRO A 52 11.58 29.42 -16.10
C PRO A 52 11.81 28.52 -14.88
N ASN A 53 12.98 28.65 -14.27
CA ASN A 53 13.26 27.96 -13.01
C ASN A 53 12.20 28.34 -11.98
N GLN A 54 11.58 27.33 -11.35
CA GLN A 54 10.72 27.58 -10.20
C GLN A 54 11.57 27.99 -9.00
N PRO A 55 11.05 28.83 -8.10
CA PRO A 55 11.73 29.13 -6.84
C PRO A 55 12.05 27.81 -6.13
N GLY A 56 13.31 27.62 -5.75
CA GLY A 56 13.74 26.44 -5.01
C GLY A 56 12.94 26.33 -3.72
N MET A 57 12.53 25.11 -3.36
CA MET A 57 11.90 24.87 -2.07
C MET A 57 12.94 25.22 -0.99
N PRO A 58 12.66 26.16 -0.06
CA PRO A 58 13.62 26.50 0.97
C PRO A 58 13.88 25.25 1.81
N ALA A 59 15.11 24.74 1.77
CA ALA A 59 15.53 23.70 2.68
C ALA A 59 15.41 24.27 4.11
N VAL A 60 14.64 23.61 4.97
CA VAL A 60 14.55 23.98 6.39
C VAL A 60 15.90 23.69 7.01
N PHE A 61 16.78 24.70 7.01
CA PHE A 61 18.14 24.58 7.49
C PHE A 61 18.10 24.80 9.00
N LYS A 62 18.12 23.68 9.76
CA LYS A 62 17.99 23.55 11.22
C LYS A 62 16.55 23.34 11.71
N LEU A 63 16.12 22.07 11.66
CA LEU A 63 14.99 21.60 12.43
C LEU A 63 15.35 21.67 13.93
N MET A 64 14.49 22.33 14.73
CA MET A 64 14.63 22.39 16.19
C MET A 64 13.92 21.24 16.89
N GLU A 65 12.92 20.68 16.23
CA GLU A 65 12.11 19.56 16.68
C GLU A 65 11.60 18.76 15.48
N ASN A 66 11.06 17.56 15.76
CA ASN A 66 10.44 16.74 14.74
C ASN A 66 9.13 17.40 14.30
N SER A 67 8.95 17.58 12.99
CA SER A 67 7.68 18.05 12.45
C SER A 67 6.59 17.00 12.67
N MET A 68 5.53 17.35 13.41
CA MET A 68 4.34 16.52 13.54
C MET A 68 3.36 16.85 12.42
N MET A 69 3.12 15.91 11.51
CA MET A 69 2.13 16.08 10.43
C MET A 69 0.79 15.54 10.89
N VAL A 70 0.02 16.36 11.61
CA VAL A 70 -1.33 16.00 12.06
C VAL A 70 -2.36 16.57 11.08
N THR A 71 -3.15 15.70 10.46
CA THR A 71 -4.39 16.12 9.80
C THR A 71 -5.46 16.33 10.86
N LYS A 72 -6.24 17.41 10.74
CA LYS A 72 -7.33 17.67 11.68
C LYS A 72 -8.37 16.56 11.56
N GLU A 73 -8.70 15.93 12.68
CA GLU A 73 -9.79 14.97 12.76
C GLU A 73 -11.13 15.67 12.50
N THR A 74 -11.92 15.16 11.57
CA THR A 74 -13.19 15.79 11.15
C THR A 74 -14.41 14.95 11.47
N GLU A 75 -14.22 13.66 11.74
CA GLU A 75 -15.28 12.71 12.02
C GLU A 75 -15.00 11.97 13.33
N GLN A 76 -16.02 11.35 13.91
CA GLN A 76 -15.85 10.59 15.14
C GLN A 76 -15.13 9.28 14.85
N GLU A 77 -13.99 9.04 15.51
CA GLU A 77 -13.29 7.76 15.53
C GLU A 77 -14.00 6.78 16.48
N LYS A 78 -14.22 5.55 16.01
CA LYS A 78 -14.78 4.43 16.78
C LYS A 78 -14.00 3.15 16.49
N ILE A 79 -13.68 2.41 17.54
CA ILE A 79 -13.18 1.04 17.41
C ILE A 79 -14.38 0.12 17.17
N VAL A 80 -14.34 -0.64 16.09
CA VAL A 80 -15.40 -1.57 15.69
C VAL A 80 -14.91 -3.01 15.54
N GLY A 81 -13.66 -3.29 15.91
CA GLY A 81 -13.12 -4.64 15.87
C GLY A 81 -11.61 -4.69 16.04
N VAL A 82 -11.07 -5.88 15.83
CA VAL A 82 -9.63 -6.15 15.85
C VAL A 82 -9.31 -7.35 14.94
N ASP A 83 -8.22 -7.25 14.20
CA ASP A 83 -7.58 -8.37 13.54
C ASP A 83 -6.53 -9.00 14.46
N MET A 84 -6.67 -10.29 14.75
CA MET A 84 -5.76 -11.05 15.60
C MET A 84 -4.88 -11.94 14.74
N PHE A 85 -3.57 -11.69 14.74
CA PHE A 85 -2.62 -12.49 13.97
C PHE A 85 -2.12 -13.67 14.82
N ILE A 86 -2.63 -14.85 14.52
CA ILE A 86 -2.46 -16.08 15.29
C ILE A 86 -1.43 -16.98 14.61
N GLU A 87 -0.40 -17.37 15.35
CA GLU A 87 0.56 -18.38 14.93
C GLU A 87 0.04 -19.79 15.29
N CYS A 88 -0.26 -20.60 14.28
CA CYS A 88 -0.87 -21.91 14.46
C CYS A 88 -0.63 -22.80 13.22
N GLU A 89 -0.45 -24.11 13.43
CA GLU A 89 -0.27 -25.10 12.36
C GLU A 89 -1.56 -25.89 12.05
N GLU A 90 -2.66 -25.58 12.75
CA GLU A 90 -3.95 -26.23 12.58
C GLU A 90 -4.67 -25.77 11.30
N GLN A 91 -5.67 -26.55 10.87
CA GLN A 91 -6.49 -26.20 9.71
C GLN A 91 -7.45 -25.02 10.01
N PRO A 92 -7.81 -24.19 9.00
CA PRO A 92 -8.63 -23.00 9.19
C PRO A 92 -9.93 -23.23 9.98
N GLU A 93 -10.62 -24.33 9.71
CA GLU A 93 -11.86 -24.72 10.40
C GLU A 93 -11.62 -24.95 11.91
N VAL A 94 -10.50 -25.57 12.28
CA VAL A 94 -10.16 -25.80 13.69
C VAL A 94 -9.82 -24.48 14.38
N VAL A 95 -9.05 -23.62 13.71
CA VAL A 95 -8.72 -22.28 14.23
C VAL A 95 -9.98 -21.45 14.44
N ALA A 96 -10.91 -21.45 13.46
CA ALA A 96 -12.17 -20.73 13.55
C ALA A 96 -13.05 -21.23 14.68
N ASN A 97 -13.21 -22.55 14.81
CA ASN A 97 -14.00 -23.13 15.88
C ASN A 97 -13.47 -22.74 17.27
N ARG A 98 -12.15 -22.80 17.50
CA ARG A 98 -11.58 -22.31 18.77
C ARG A 98 -11.79 -20.81 18.96
N CYS A 99 -11.49 -20.00 17.94
CA CYS A 99 -11.69 -18.54 17.96
C CYS A 99 -13.13 -18.12 18.34
N MET A 100 -14.14 -18.82 17.83
CA MET A 100 -15.55 -18.52 18.12
C MET A 100 -15.92 -18.64 19.61
N HIS A 101 -15.20 -19.45 20.40
CA HIS A 101 -15.45 -19.56 21.84
C HIS A 101 -14.98 -18.33 22.64
N HIS A 102 -14.12 -17.49 22.06
CA HIS A 102 -13.53 -16.34 22.75
C HIS A 102 -14.28 -15.02 22.49
N GLY A 103 -15.18 -14.95 21.51
CA GLY A 103 -15.87 -13.70 21.13
C GLY A 103 -16.79 -13.13 22.21
N GLY A 104 -17.29 -13.99 23.10
CA GLY A 104 -18.16 -13.61 24.21
C GLY A 104 -19.42 -12.86 23.74
N THR A 105 -19.75 -11.75 24.42
CA THR A 105 -20.93 -10.92 24.12
C THR A 105 -20.61 -9.66 23.33
N LYS A 106 -19.33 -9.43 23.00
CA LYS A 106 -18.87 -8.17 22.35
C LYS A 106 -18.39 -8.37 20.93
N PHE A 107 -17.81 -9.53 20.64
CA PHE A 107 -17.13 -9.79 19.38
C PHE A 107 -17.77 -10.93 18.61
N LYS A 108 -17.76 -10.81 17.29
CA LYS A 108 -18.11 -11.86 16.34
C LYS A 108 -16.92 -12.13 15.43
N LEU A 109 -16.52 -13.41 15.32
CA LEU A 109 -15.57 -13.82 14.28
C LEU A 109 -16.22 -13.66 12.90
N ILE A 110 -15.61 -12.83 12.05
CA ILE A 110 -16.13 -12.52 10.72
C ILE A 110 -15.51 -13.45 9.67
N ASN A 111 -14.19 -13.59 9.70
CA ASN A 111 -13.47 -14.53 8.84
C ASN A 111 -12.12 -14.93 9.44
N ILE A 112 -11.51 -15.93 8.80
CA ILE A 112 -10.08 -16.19 8.93
C ILE A 112 -9.45 -16.07 7.55
N SER A 113 -8.34 -15.34 7.48
CA SER A 113 -7.53 -15.22 6.28
C SER A 113 -6.10 -15.73 6.50
N ASN A 114 -5.46 -16.15 5.41
CA ASN A 114 -4.07 -16.56 5.37
C ASN A 114 -3.41 -15.86 4.18
N ARG A 115 -2.33 -15.10 4.43
CA ARG A 115 -1.68 -14.24 3.40
C ARG A 115 -2.68 -13.34 2.65
N GLY A 116 -3.70 -12.81 3.36
CA GLY A 116 -4.73 -11.93 2.81
C GLY A 116 -5.86 -12.63 2.03
N THR A 117 -5.81 -13.95 1.88
CA THR A 117 -6.89 -14.74 1.23
C THR A 117 -7.80 -15.34 2.29
N GLN A 118 -9.12 -15.20 2.15
CA GLN A 118 -10.07 -15.87 3.04
C GLN A 118 -9.95 -17.39 2.92
N VAL A 119 -9.86 -18.05 4.07
CA VAL A 119 -9.75 -19.51 4.20
C VAL A 119 -10.85 -20.12 5.08
N TRP A 120 -11.60 -19.28 5.79
CA TRP A 120 -12.85 -19.59 6.50
C TRP A 120 -13.75 -18.33 6.50
N PRO A 121 -15.08 -18.44 6.38
CA PRO A 121 -15.90 -19.66 6.35
C PRO A 121 -15.87 -20.38 5.00
N THR A 122 -15.42 -19.68 3.96
CA THR A 122 -15.21 -20.24 2.63
C THR A 122 -13.74 -20.09 2.24
N GLY A 123 -13.25 -20.98 1.40
CA GLY A 123 -11.87 -20.96 0.95
C GLY A 123 -11.59 -22.10 -0.01
N SER A 124 -10.68 -21.87 -0.95
CA SER A 124 -10.21 -22.93 -1.85
C SER A 124 -9.31 -23.90 -1.09
N LYS A 125 -9.54 -25.21 -1.21
CA LYS A 125 -8.64 -26.26 -0.69
C LYS A 125 -7.26 -26.25 -1.34
N TYR A 126 -7.11 -25.54 -2.47
CA TYR A 126 -5.84 -25.36 -3.17
C TYR A 126 -5.03 -24.15 -2.67
N THR A 127 -5.56 -23.38 -1.71
CA THR A 127 -4.80 -22.28 -1.11
C THR A 127 -3.70 -22.86 -0.21
N ASN A 128 -2.44 -22.65 -0.58
CA ASN A 128 -1.32 -22.97 0.29
C ASN A 128 -1.35 -22.06 1.53
N LEU A 129 -1.17 -22.65 2.71
CA LEU A 129 -1.23 -21.94 3.98
C LEU A 129 0.18 -21.77 4.58
N VAL A 130 0.39 -20.67 5.28
CA VAL A 130 1.50 -20.53 6.25
C VAL A 130 0.94 -20.60 7.66
N ASN A 131 1.79 -20.81 8.66
CA ASN A 131 1.40 -20.94 10.06
C ASN A 131 1.01 -19.61 10.74
N LEU A 132 0.60 -18.59 9.98
CA LEU A 132 0.14 -17.30 10.47
C LEU A 132 -1.21 -16.94 9.84
N PHE A 133 -2.24 -16.91 10.67
CA PHE A 133 -3.60 -16.57 10.29
C PHE A 133 -3.98 -15.19 10.82
N ASN A 134 -4.82 -14.46 10.09
CA ASN A 134 -5.54 -13.31 10.62
C ASN A 134 -6.97 -13.76 10.92
N ALA A 135 -7.37 -13.72 12.19
CA ALA A 135 -8.73 -13.90 12.64
C ALA A 135 -9.36 -12.52 12.89
N ARG A 136 -10.35 -12.15 12.07
CA ARG A 136 -11.03 -10.86 12.18
C ARG A 136 -12.21 -10.95 13.12
N PHE A 137 -12.18 -10.15 14.17
CA PHE A 137 -13.31 -9.96 15.07
C PHE A 137 -13.89 -8.55 14.88
N GLU A 138 -15.18 -8.46 14.58
CA GLU A 138 -15.92 -7.19 14.58
C GLU A 138 -16.87 -7.14 15.78
N SER A 139 -17.24 -5.94 16.20
CA SER A 139 -18.18 -5.74 17.28
C SER A 139 -19.59 -6.20 16.90
N ILE A 140 -20.30 -6.77 17.85
CA ILE A 140 -21.70 -7.18 17.63
C ILE A 140 -22.56 -5.91 17.49
N ASN A 141 -23.39 -5.86 16.45
CA ASN A 141 -24.30 -4.74 16.14
C ASN A 141 -23.58 -3.37 16.04
N ASP A 142 -22.35 -3.36 15.52
CA ASP A 142 -21.51 -2.16 15.33
C ASP A 142 -21.35 -1.33 16.62
N GLN A 143 -21.45 -1.98 17.79
CA GLN A 143 -21.28 -1.29 19.06
C GLN A 143 -19.82 -0.82 19.21
N PRO A 144 -19.59 0.43 19.65
CA PRO A 144 -18.25 0.93 19.84
C PRO A 144 -17.55 0.15 20.96
N LEU A 145 -16.32 -0.28 20.67
CA LEU A 145 -15.44 -0.94 21.61
C LEU A 145 -14.45 0.06 22.20
N ASN A 146 -13.78 -0.35 23.28
CA ASN A 146 -12.61 0.34 23.79
C ASN A 146 -11.40 -0.59 23.83
N GLN A 147 -10.23 -0.04 24.14
CA GLN A 147 -8.97 -0.79 24.20
C GLN A 147 -9.00 -1.95 25.22
N GLN A 148 -9.73 -1.81 26.34
CA GLN A 148 -9.85 -2.89 27.33
C GLN A 148 -10.64 -4.09 26.80
N ASP A 149 -11.61 -3.85 25.91
CA ASP A 149 -12.37 -4.93 25.26
C ASP A 149 -11.45 -5.78 24.38
N ILE A 150 -10.58 -5.13 23.61
CA ILE A 150 -9.57 -5.80 22.77
C ILE A 150 -8.58 -6.58 23.64
N LEU A 151 -8.08 -5.97 24.72
CA LEU A 151 -7.18 -6.65 25.65
C LEU A 151 -7.83 -7.87 26.31
N GLY A 152 -9.13 -7.82 26.61
CA GLY A 152 -9.89 -8.96 27.10
C GLY A 152 -9.97 -10.10 26.09
N LEU A 153 -10.22 -9.79 24.82
CA LEU A 153 -10.20 -10.79 23.75
C LEU A 153 -8.80 -11.37 23.54
N TYR A 154 -7.75 -10.53 23.54
CA TYR A 154 -6.36 -10.97 23.49
C TYR A 154 -6.05 -11.95 24.62
N ALA A 155 -6.37 -11.57 25.86
CA ALA A 155 -6.11 -12.41 27.03
C ALA A 155 -6.83 -13.77 26.90
N SER A 156 -8.08 -13.77 26.46
CA SER A 156 -8.85 -15.00 26.23
C SER A 156 -8.23 -15.89 25.14
N LEU A 157 -7.97 -15.34 23.95
CA LEU A 157 -7.36 -16.08 22.82
C LEU A 157 -5.96 -16.59 23.16
N SER A 158 -5.21 -15.87 23.99
CA SER A 158 -3.85 -16.25 24.39
C SER A 158 -3.79 -17.55 25.21
N GLY A 159 -4.93 -18.03 25.72
CA GLY A 159 -5.04 -19.37 26.33
C GLY A 159 -4.91 -20.52 25.33
N ASP A 160 -5.33 -20.31 24.09
CA ASP A 160 -5.35 -21.33 23.03
C ASP A 160 -4.29 -21.09 21.95
N PHE A 161 -3.85 -19.84 21.79
CA PHE A 161 -3.05 -19.41 20.65
C PHE A 161 -1.90 -18.48 21.03
N LYS A 162 -0.79 -18.58 20.29
CA LYS A 162 0.23 -17.55 20.26
C LYS A 162 -0.23 -16.42 19.33
N ILE A 163 -0.40 -15.23 19.87
CA ILE A 163 -0.76 -14.03 19.10
C ILE A 163 0.52 -13.28 18.76
N ALA A 164 0.84 -13.17 17.48
CA ALA A 164 2.05 -12.50 16.99
C ALA A 164 1.88 -10.98 16.94
N SER A 165 0.70 -10.51 16.54
CA SER A 165 0.34 -9.09 16.47
C SER A 165 -1.18 -8.92 16.47
N MET A 166 -1.64 -7.68 16.60
CA MET A 166 -3.03 -7.30 16.43
C MET A 166 -3.14 -5.94 15.76
N GLU A 167 -4.20 -5.73 14.99
CA GLU A 167 -4.49 -4.46 14.33
C GLU A 167 -5.91 -4.03 14.66
N VAL A 168 -6.07 -2.82 15.19
CA VAL A 168 -7.39 -2.29 15.60
C VAL A 168 -8.19 -1.88 14.37
N LEU A 169 -9.46 -2.28 14.31
CA LEU A 169 -10.36 -1.91 13.22
C LEU A 169 -11.13 -0.65 13.59
N ASN A 170 -10.75 0.46 12.98
CA ASN A 170 -11.38 1.77 13.20
C ASN A 170 -12.40 2.12 12.11
N MET A 171 -13.41 2.87 12.54
CA MET A 171 -14.32 3.63 11.69
C MET A 171 -14.19 5.12 12.00
N TRP A 172 -14.19 5.93 10.95
CA TRP A 172 -14.33 7.38 11.03
C TRP A 172 -15.68 7.74 10.44
N GLY A 173 -16.57 8.31 11.26
CA GLY A 173 -17.96 8.49 10.89
C GLY A 173 -18.61 7.14 10.54
N ASP A 174 -19.12 7.04 9.31
CA ASP A 174 -19.71 5.81 8.77
C ASP A 174 -18.75 5.03 7.85
N LYS A 175 -17.48 5.45 7.76
CA LYS A 175 -16.48 4.88 6.87
C LYS A 175 -15.55 3.92 7.60
N ARG A 176 -15.54 2.67 7.13
CA ARG A 176 -14.53 1.66 7.50
C ARG A 176 -13.16 2.10 6.98
N SER A 177 -12.16 2.10 7.86
CA SER A 177 -10.77 2.43 7.53
C SER A 177 -9.86 1.21 7.57
N TYR A 178 -10.42 0.08 7.16
CA TYR A 178 -9.75 -1.19 6.96
C TYR A 178 -10.30 -1.84 5.68
N SER A 179 -9.50 -2.71 5.06
CA SER A 179 -9.89 -3.44 3.84
C SER A 179 -10.48 -4.80 4.17
N LEU A 180 -11.20 -5.39 3.22
CA LEU A 180 -11.69 -6.76 3.30
C LEU A 180 -10.60 -7.74 2.82
N ALA A 181 -10.66 -8.98 3.29
CA ALA A 181 -9.81 -10.03 2.74
C ALA A 181 -10.24 -10.39 1.31
N GLN A 182 -9.32 -10.94 0.51
CA GLN A 182 -9.69 -11.44 -0.82
C GLN A 182 -10.68 -12.60 -0.69
N GLY A 183 -11.86 -12.48 -1.32
CA GLY A 183 -12.94 -13.48 -1.29
C GLY A 183 -13.98 -13.27 -0.18
N GLN A 184 -13.87 -12.17 0.58
CA GLN A 184 -14.90 -11.68 1.49
C GLN A 184 -15.94 -10.82 0.75
#